data_AF-A0A8R7Q721-F1
#
_entry.id   AF-A0A8R7Q721-F1
#
_cell.length_a   1.000
_cell.length_b   1.000
_cell.length_c   1.000
_cell.angle_alpha   90.00
_cell.angle_beta   90.00
_cell.angle_gamma   90.00
#
_symmetry.space_group_name_H-M   'P 1'
#
loop_
_entity.id
_entity.type
_entity.pdbx_description
1 polymer ?
#
loop_
_entity_poly.entity_id
_entity_poly.type
_entity_poly.pdbx_seq_one_letter_code
_entity_poly.pdbx_strand_id
1 'polypeptide(L)'
;MSSLAFPCRSSPLTPASISPPVPSPCIKIRRSRPAAPHRRLIAARSSSSPRTVAMAAAAAAAAPVISPKENLPPSLTSTSEPPPLFDGTTRLYVAYHCPYAQRAWIARNYKGLQDKIKIVGIDLADRPAWYKEKVYPQNKVPSLEHNNQVKGESLDLVKYIDSNFDGPALLPDDSAKKQFAEELLVYTDEFNKALYSSITSKGDVAEETVAALDKIEAALGKFSDGPFFLGQFSLVDIAYVPFIERFQIFFSGIKNYDITKDRPNIQKFIEEVNKIDAYTQTKLDPQFLLEHTKKRLGIE
;
A
#
# COMPACT_ATOMS: atom_id res chain seq x y z
N MET A 1 -31.84 -10.42 -17.24
CA MET A 1 -30.91 -9.81 -18.21
C MET A 1 -30.66 -8.37 -17.82
N SER A 2 -29.53 -8.08 -17.20
CA SER A 2 -28.95 -6.73 -17.08
C SER A 2 -27.49 -6.91 -16.67
N SER A 3 -26.62 -6.77 -17.66
CA SER A 3 -25.17 -6.78 -17.55
C SER A 3 -24.72 -5.40 -17.07
N LEU A 4 -24.05 -5.33 -15.92
CA LEU A 4 -23.40 -4.10 -15.46
C LEU A 4 -21.90 -4.23 -15.70
N ALA A 5 -21.51 -3.80 -16.90
CA ALA A 5 -20.13 -3.62 -17.32
C ALA A 5 -19.49 -2.44 -16.58
N PHE A 6 -18.24 -2.64 -16.15
CA PHE A 6 -17.34 -1.58 -15.72
C PHE A 6 -16.96 -0.67 -16.91
N PRO A 7 -17.15 0.66 -16.85
CA PRO A 7 -16.56 1.54 -17.84
C PRO A 7 -15.15 1.96 -17.37
N CYS A 8 -14.12 1.28 -17.88
CA CYS A 8 -12.78 1.86 -17.99
C CYS A 8 -12.77 2.73 -19.25
N ARG A 9 -12.70 4.05 -19.07
CA ARG A 9 -12.53 5.00 -20.18
C ARG A 9 -11.09 5.50 -20.15
N SER A 10 -10.27 4.97 -21.04
CA SER A 10 -8.94 5.48 -21.36
C SER A 10 -9.07 6.79 -22.15
N SER A 11 -8.41 7.85 -21.68
CA SER A 11 -8.28 9.10 -22.43
C SER A 11 -7.09 9.02 -23.40
N PRO A 12 -7.21 9.51 -24.64
CA PRO A 12 -6.12 9.46 -25.61
C PRO A 12 -5.04 10.51 -25.34
N LEU A 13 -3.79 10.05 -25.36
CA LEU A 13 -2.58 10.89 -25.35
C LEU A 13 -2.51 11.71 -26.64
N THR A 14 -2.31 13.02 -26.51
CA THR A 14 -1.93 13.92 -27.62
C THR A 14 -0.41 13.94 -27.77
N PRO A 15 0.13 13.98 -29.01
CA PRO A 15 1.57 13.86 -29.26
C PRO A 15 2.30 15.18 -28.99
N ALA A 16 3.49 15.07 -28.39
CA ALA A 16 4.40 16.18 -28.14
C ALA A 16 5.03 16.70 -29.44
N SER A 17 5.01 18.02 -29.61
CA SER A 17 5.66 18.75 -30.69
C SER A 17 7.19 18.85 -30.46
N ILE A 18 7.97 18.59 -31.50
CA ILE A 18 9.44 18.65 -31.54
C ILE A 18 9.85 19.90 -32.34
N SER A 19 10.77 20.72 -31.81
CA SER A 19 11.75 21.60 -32.51
C SER A 19 12.54 22.46 -31.50
N PRO A 20 13.73 23.03 -31.84
CA PRO A 20 15.04 22.44 -32.14
C PRO A 20 16.14 22.92 -31.12
N PRO A 21 17.43 22.52 -31.21
CA PRO A 21 18.38 22.73 -30.13
C PRO A 21 19.01 24.13 -30.11
N VAL A 22 19.27 24.65 -28.90
CA VAL A 22 19.97 25.91 -28.63
C VAL A 22 21.48 25.62 -28.45
N PRO A 23 22.39 26.42 -29.04
CA PRO A 23 23.83 26.12 -29.02
C PRO A 23 24.49 26.41 -27.66
N SER A 24 25.42 25.52 -27.27
CA SER A 24 26.25 25.64 -26.06
C SER A 24 27.42 26.60 -26.26
N PRO A 25 27.78 27.45 -25.28
CA PRO A 25 29.00 28.25 -25.35
C PRO A 25 30.24 27.46 -24.93
N CYS A 26 31.26 27.59 -25.77
CA CYS A 26 32.58 26.96 -25.68
C CYS A 26 33.38 27.50 -24.47
N ILE A 27 33.71 26.65 -23.49
CA ILE A 27 34.63 27.01 -22.39
C ILE A 27 36.04 26.51 -22.72
N LYS A 28 36.97 27.46 -22.81
CA LYS A 28 38.39 27.24 -23.08
C LYS A 28 39.08 26.58 -21.89
N ILE A 29 39.61 25.38 -22.10
CA ILE A 29 40.49 24.67 -21.17
C ILE A 29 41.84 25.39 -21.12
N ARG A 30 42.23 25.91 -19.95
CA ARG A 30 43.57 26.46 -19.70
C ARG A 30 44.44 25.39 -19.05
N ARG A 31 45.46 24.94 -19.78
CA ARG A 31 46.51 24.03 -19.30
C ARG A 31 47.39 24.73 -18.25
N SER A 32 47.73 24.03 -17.17
CA SER A 32 48.91 24.35 -16.35
C SER A 32 49.75 23.07 -16.13
N ARG A 33 51.06 23.29 -16.07
CA ARG A 33 52.18 22.34 -16.23
C ARG A 33 52.52 21.55 -14.93
N PRO A 34 53.33 20.47 -15.02
CA PRO A 34 53.56 19.54 -13.92
C PRO A 34 54.75 19.95 -13.03
N ALA A 35 54.75 19.48 -11.78
CA ALA A 35 55.93 19.45 -10.92
C ALA A 35 56.01 18.10 -10.19
N ALA A 36 57.20 17.50 -10.20
CA ALA A 36 57.61 16.29 -9.49
C ALA A 36 58.89 16.62 -8.67
N PRO A 37 59.55 15.68 -7.99
CA PRO A 37 59.11 14.89 -6.84
C PRO A 37 60.05 15.12 -5.62
N HIS A 38 59.64 14.81 -4.39
CA HIS A 38 60.58 14.71 -3.26
C HIS A 38 60.42 13.43 -2.43
N ARG A 39 61.47 12.61 -2.56
CA ARG A 39 62.16 11.69 -1.62
C ARG A 39 61.42 11.10 -0.41
N ARG A 40 61.53 9.77 -0.35
CA ARG A 40 61.46 8.87 0.81
C ARG A 40 62.33 9.34 1.99
N LEU A 41 61.83 9.12 3.20
CA LEU A 41 62.62 8.66 4.34
C LEU A 41 61.86 7.57 5.11
N ILE A 42 62.62 6.61 5.62
CA ILE A 42 62.21 5.37 6.31
C ILE A 42 62.32 5.57 7.83
N ALA A 43 61.57 4.72 8.57
CA ALA A 43 61.63 4.41 10.01
C ALA A 43 60.67 5.24 10.90
N ALA A 44 60.00 4.71 11.92
CA ALA A 44 60.10 3.44 12.64
C ALA A 44 58.74 3.08 13.28
N ARG A 45 58.62 1.82 13.73
CA ARG A 45 57.50 1.25 14.50
C ARG A 45 57.22 2.04 15.80
N SER A 46 55.95 2.22 16.13
CA SER A 46 55.45 2.06 17.51
C SER A 46 53.95 1.75 17.50
N SER A 47 53.63 0.66 18.19
CA SER A 47 52.33 0.06 18.49
C SER A 47 51.39 0.96 19.31
N SER A 48 50.09 0.96 19.00
CA SER A 48 49.01 0.73 19.99
C SER A 48 47.59 0.88 19.39
N SER A 49 46.76 -0.14 19.67
CA SER A 49 45.29 -0.14 19.75
C SER A 49 44.46 -0.27 18.45
N PRO A 50 43.79 -1.42 18.22
CA PRO A 50 42.73 -1.50 17.21
C PRO A 50 41.45 -0.85 17.76
N ARG A 51 40.98 0.22 17.10
CA ARG A 51 39.61 0.69 17.23
C ARG A 51 38.70 -0.33 16.56
N THR A 52 38.03 -1.14 17.36
CA THR A 52 36.88 -1.95 16.95
C THR A 52 35.79 -1.00 16.46
N VAL A 53 35.52 -1.01 15.15
CA VAL A 53 34.31 -0.41 14.60
C VAL A 53 33.18 -1.37 14.97
N ALA A 54 32.49 -1.08 16.08
CA ALA A 54 31.30 -1.80 16.45
C ALA A 54 30.22 -1.52 15.39
N MET A 55 29.78 -2.58 14.70
CA MET A 55 28.58 -2.56 13.88
C MET A 55 27.41 -2.05 14.71
N ALA A 56 26.62 -1.16 14.11
CA ALA A 56 25.35 -0.71 14.65
C ALA A 56 24.48 -1.93 14.99
N ALA A 57 23.97 -1.93 16.21
CA ALA A 57 23.17 -2.99 16.78
C ALA A 57 21.92 -3.26 15.93
N ALA A 58 21.69 -4.54 15.66
CA ALA A 58 20.40 -5.04 15.21
C ALA A 58 19.31 -4.58 16.19
N ALA A 59 18.26 -3.94 15.67
CA ALA A 59 17.04 -3.71 16.41
C ALA A 59 16.47 -5.09 16.80
N ALA A 60 16.62 -5.46 18.07
CA ALA A 60 15.98 -6.64 18.62
C ALA A 60 14.47 -6.49 18.41
N ALA A 61 13.87 -7.48 17.75
CA ALA A 61 12.42 -7.53 17.56
C ALA A 61 11.75 -7.61 18.94
N ALA A 62 11.21 -6.49 19.40
CA ALA A 62 10.36 -6.45 20.57
C ALA A 62 9.15 -7.38 20.33
N ALA A 63 8.76 -8.14 21.35
CA ALA A 63 7.49 -8.89 21.32
C ALA A 63 6.36 -7.94 20.90
N PRO A 64 5.39 -8.40 20.08
CA PRO A 64 4.31 -7.53 19.61
C PRO A 64 3.55 -6.99 20.83
N VAL A 65 3.66 -5.68 21.06
CA VAL A 65 2.86 -4.99 22.07
C VAL A 65 1.46 -4.90 21.50
N ILE A 66 0.62 -5.90 21.81
CA ILE A 66 -0.77 -5.95 21.38
C ILE A 66 -1.49 -4.74 21.97
N SER A 67 -1.68 -3.71 21.14
CA SER A 67 -2.40 -2.51 21.54
C SER A 67 -3.89 -2.81 21.64
N PRO A 68 -4.62 -2.21 22.60
CA PRO A 68 -6.07 -2.39 22.68
C PRO A 68 -6.73 -2.01 21.35
N LYS A 69 -7.70 -2.83 20.90
CA LYS A 69 -8.43 -2.55 19.66
C LYS A 69 -9.11 -1.19 19.77
N GLU A 70 -8.86 -0.32 18.79
CA GLU A 70 -9.48 1.01 18.73
C GLU A 70 -11.00 0.89 18.74
N ASN A 71 -11.67 1.69 19.60
CA ASN A 71 -13.12 1.77 19.62
C ASN A 71 -13.58 2.68 18.48
N LEU A 72 -14.06 2.08 17.40
CA LEU A 72 -14.43 2.78 16.18
C LEU A 72 -15.87 3.33 16.26
N PRO A 73 -16.14 4.52 15.71
CA PRO A 73 -17.50 5.06 15.66
C PRO A 73 -18.41 4.20 14.78
N PRO A 74 -19.73 4.17 15.04
CA PRO A 74 -20.67 3.52 14.14
C PRO A 74 -20.64 4.15 12.74
N SER A 75 -21.06 3.39 11.73
CA SER A 75 -21.17 3.91 10.36
C SER A 75 -22.35 4.89 10.25
N LEU A 76 -22.12 6.03 9.61
CA LEU A 76 -23.14 7.03 9.32
C LEU A 76 -24.01 6.58 8.13
N THR A 77 -25.31 6.80 8.27
CA THR A 77 -26.36 6.38 7.33
C THR A 77 -27.06 7.57 6.69
N SER A 78 -28.09 7.33 5.87
CA SER A 78 -28.92 8.38 5.26
C SER A 78 -29.60 9.33 6.26
N THR A 79 -29.82 8.88 7.50
CA THR A 79 -30.43 9.67 8.58
C THR A 79 -29.41 10.40 9.46
N SER A 80 -28.12 10.20 9.22
CA SER A 80 -27.05 10.81 10.02
C SER A 80 -26.72 12.22 9.52
N GLU A 81 -26.55 13.16 10.45
CA GLU A 81 -26.02 14.50 10.15
C GLU A 81 -24.54 14.43 9.73
N PRO A 82 -24.07 15.36 8.87
CA PRO A 82 -22.66 15.43 8.52
C PRO A 82 -21.82 15.81 9.74
N PRO A 83 -20.57 15.30 9.85
CA PRO A 83 -19.61 15.90 10.77
C PRO A 83 -19.33 17.36 10.36
N PRO A 84 -18.78 18.19 11.26
CA PRO A 84 -18.24 19.49 10.86
C PRO A 84 -17.24 19.31 9.71
N LEU A 85 -17.37 20.11 8.65
CA LEU A 85 -16.52 20.03 7.47
C LEU A 85 -15.55 21.21 7.46
N PHE A 86 -14.30 20.93 7.13
CA PHE A 86 -13.20 21.90 7.03
C PHE A 86 -12.99 22.73 8.30
N ASP A 87 -13.21 22.09 9.47
CA ASP A 87 -13.03 22.68 10.80
C ASP A 87 -11.59 22.54 11.34
N GLY A 88 -10.67 22.05 10.51
CA GLY A 88 -9.28 21.77 10.87
C GLY A 88 -9.03 20.33 11.36
N THR A 89 -10.07 19.54 11.61
CA THR A 89 -9.90 18.11 11.94
C THR A 89 -9.62 17.32 10.67
N THR A 90 -8.58 16.48 10.70
CA THR A 90 -8.32 15.54 9.59
C THR A 90 -9.22 14.33 9.70
N ARG A 91 -9.97 14.00 8.65
CA ARG A 91 -10.93 12.88 8.63
C ARG A 91 -10.67 11.93 7.49
N LEU A 92 -10.59 10.64 7.80
CA LEU A 92 -10.54 9.56 6.82
C LEU A 92 -11.93 8.89 6.76
N TYR A 93 -12.64 9.12 5.67
CA TYR A 93 -13.94 8.51 5.40
C TYR A 93 -13.75 7.11 4.85
N VAL A 94 -14.32 6.12 5.53
CA VAL A 94 -14.15 4.70 5.21
C VAL A 94 -15.49 3.98 5.25
N ALA A 95 -15.58 2.87 4.53
CA ALA A 95 -16.51 1.81 4.89
C ALA A 95 -15.68 0.66 5.46
N TYR A 96 -16.03 0.19 6.66
CA TYR A 96 -15.19 -0.77 7.39
C TYR A 96 -14.91 -2.07 6.63
N HIS A 97 -15.83 -2.50 5.76
CA HIS A 97 -15.67 -3.69 4.94
C HIS A 97 -14.91 -3.46 3.61
N CYS A 98 -14.62 -2.21 3.23
CA CYS A 98 -14.04 -1.88 1.94
C CYS A 98 -12.51 -2.10 1.92
N PRO A 99 -11.97 -2.99 1.05
CA PRO A 99 -10.54 -3.26 0.98
C PRO A 99 -9.71 -2.04 0.55
N TYR A 100 -10.26 -1.19 -0.32
CA TYR A 100 -9.60 0.04 -0.74
C TYR A 100 -9.46 1.03 0.42
N ALA A 101 -10.49 1.13 1.28
CA ALA A 101 -10.43 2.02 2.44
C ALA A 101 -9.50 1.47 3.53
N GLN A 102 -9.44 0.15 3.66
CA GLN A 102 -8.53 -0.53 4.57
C GLN A 102 -7.06 -0.18 4.29
N ARG A 103 -6.65 0.04 3.03
CA ARG A 103 -5.28 0.50 2.69
C ARG A 103 -4.89 1.78 3.45
N ALA A 104 -5.70 2.82 3.33
CA ALA A 104 -5.45 4.10 4.00
C ALA A 104 -5.56 3.98 5.53
N TRP A 105 -6.45 3.11 6.02
CA TRP A 105 -6.59 2.85 7.45
C TRP A 105 -5.36 2.13 8.04
N ILE A 106 -4.81 1.13 7.36
CA ILE A 106 -3.57 0.47 7.77
C ILE A 106 -2.42 1.49 7.79
N ALA A 107 -2.29 2.33 6.75
CA ALA A 107 -1.26 3.38 6.71
C ALA A 107 -1.38 4.36 7.90
N ARG A 108 -2.61 4.81 8.21
CA ARG A 108 -2.90 5.62 9.41
C ARG A 108 -2.41 4.92 10.68
N ASN A 109 -2.79 3.65 10.88
CA ASN A 109 -2.48 2.93 12.10
C ASN A 109 -0.97 2.64 12.23
N TYR A 110 -0.32 2.27 11.14
CA TYR A 110 1.10 1.92 11.11
C TYR A 110 1.98 3.14 11.41
N LYS A 111 1.55 4.33 10.96
CA LYS A 111 2.25 5.58 11.25
C LYS A 111 1.92 6.16 12.64
N GLY A 112 1.05 5.52 13.43
CA GLY A 112 0.66 6.01 14.76
C GLY A 112 -0.24 7.25 14.70
N LEU A 113 -1.06 7.40 13.64
CA LEU A 113 -1.83 8.61 13.36
C LEU A 113 -3.27 8.55 13.87
N GLN A 114 -3.58 7.65 14.82
CA GLN A 114 -4.95 7.43 15.30
C GLN A 114 -5.57 8.68 15.91
N ASP A 115 -4.77 9.47 16.63
CA ASP A 115 -5.21 10.72 17.24
C ASP A 115 -5.31 11.88 16.25
N LYS A 116 -4.49 11.86 15.20
CA LYS A 116 -4.40 12.93 14.18
C LYS A 116 -5.44 12.78 13.07
N ILE A 117 -5.75 11.55 12.67
CA ILE A 117 -6.70 11.25 11.59
C ILE A 117 -7.91 10.56 12.22
N LYS A 118 -9.07 11.21 12.22
CA LYS A 118 -10.31 10.60 12.74
C LYS A 118 -10.99 9.76 11.67
N ILE A 119 -11.42 8.56 12.04
CA ILE A 119 -12.18 7.69 11.15
C ILE A 119 -13.64 8.14 11.14
N VAL A 120 -14.21 8.28 9.95
CA VAL A 120 -15.66 8.45 9.76
C VAL A 120 -16.18 7.27 8.97
N GLY A 121 -16.91 6.38 9.65
CA GLY A 121 -17.56 5.24 9.00
C GLY A 121 -18.74 5.71 8.14
N ILE A 122 -18.84 5.21 6.92
CA ILE A 122 -19.95 5.45 5.99
C ILE A 122 -20.57 4.11 5.63
N ASP A 123 -21.88 3.98 5.83
CA ASP A 123 -22.63 2.85 5.31
C ASP A 123 -22.79 3.02 3.79
N LEU A 124 -22.29 2.07 3.00
CA LEU A 124 -22.39 2.15 1.55
C LEU A 124 -23.74 1.68 1.01
N ALA A 125 -24.49 0.88 1.78
CA ALA A 125 -25.82 0.40 1.41
C ALA A 125 -26.90 1.43 1.75
N ASP A 126 -26.72 2.20 2.82
CA ASP A 126 -27.62 3.28 3.25
C ASP A 126 -26.85 4.61 3.40
N ARG A 127 -26.32 5.12 2.29
CA ARG A 127 -25.34 6.21 2.32
C ARG A 127 -25.97 7.58 2.58
N PRO A 128 -25.37 8.43 3.43
CA PRO A 128 -25.76 9.84 3.54
C PRO A 128 -25.57 10.61 2.23
N ALA A 129 -26.63 11.32 1.81
CA ALA A 129 -26.60 12.19 0.62
C ALA A 129 -25.53 13.27 0.71
N TRP A 130 -25.33 13.83 1.91
CA TRP A 130 -24.33 14.87 2.18
C TRP A 130 -22.90 14.41 1.86
N TYR A 131 -22.59 13.11 1.87
CA TYR A 131 -21.24 12.64 1.56
C TYR A 131 -20.88 12.98 0.12
N LYS A 132 -21.79 12.72 -0.83
CA LYS A 132 -21.60 13.11 -2.23
C LYS A 132 -21.68 14.62 -2.42
N GLU A 133 -22.66 15.25 -1.79
CA GLU A 133 -23.01 16.64 -2.05
C GLU A 133 -22.04 17.64 -1.42
N LYS A 134 -21.48 17.31 -0.26
CA LYS A 134 -20.71 18.26 0.57
C LYS A 134 -19.26 17.84 0.83
N VAL A 135 -18.94 16.53 0.74
CA VAL A 135 -17.61 16.01 1.10
C VAL A 135 -16.82 15.57 -0.12
N TYR A 136 -17.30 14.55 -0.83
CA TYR A 136 -16.56 13.93 -1.92
C TYR A 136 -17.48 13.61 -3.12
N PRO A 137 -17.50 14.47 -4.17
CA PRO A 137 -18.41 14.35 -5.32
C PRO A 137 -18.34 13.03 -6.09
N GLN A 138 -17.17 12.38 -6.11
CA GLN A 138 -16.96 11.08 -6.73
C GLN A 138 -17.75 9.97 -6.02
N ASN A 139 -18.24 10.23 -4.81
CA ASN A 139 -19.11 9.34 -4.04
C ASN A 139 -18.51 7.93 -3.90
N LYS A 140 -17.25 7.87 -3.49
CA LYS A 140 -16.51 6.62 -3.21
C LYS A 140 -15.75 6.75 -1.89
N VAL A 141 -15.38 5.62 -1.30
CA VAL A 141 -14.45 5.55 -0.17
C VAL A 141 -13.21 4.73 -0.60
N PRO A 142 -12.02 5.01 -0.05
CA PRO A 142 -11.72 6.04 0.94
C PRO A 142 -11.72 7.46 0.36
N SER A 143 -11.93 8.44 1.24
CA SER A 143 -11.53 9.84 0.99
C SER A 143 -10.93 10.45 2.26
N LEU A 144 -9.97 11.35 2.10
CA LEU A 144 -9.25 12.02 3.19
C LEU A 144 -9.49 13.52 3.11
N GLU A 145 -10.13 14.06 4.14
CA GLU A 145 -10.22 15.49 4.40
C GLU A 145 -8.96 15.95 5.16
N HIS A 146 -8.15 16.80 4.54
CA HIS A 146 -6.95 17.39 5.15
C HIS A 146 -6.62 18.72 4.46
N ASN A 147 -6.27 19.76 5.23
CA ASN A 147 -5.89 21.08 4.72
C ASN A 147 -6.92 21.69 3.75
N ASN A 148 -8.19 21.73 4.17
CA ASN A 148 -9.30 22.30 3.39
C ASN A 148 -9.51 21.64 2.01
N GLN A 149 -9.09 20.39 1.86
CA GLN A 149 -9.25 19.61 0.65
C GLN A 149 -9.66 18.19 0.98
N VAL A 150 -10.48 17.59 0.11
CA VAL A 150 -10.80 16.16 0.15
C VAL A 150 -10.12 15.47 -1.01
N LYS A 151 -9.32 14.45 -0.71
CA LYS A 151 -8.58 13.62 -1.68
C LYS A 151 -9.14 12.21 -1.68
N GLY A 152 -9.17 11.55 -2.83
CA GLY A 152 -9.55 10.14 -2.95
C GLY A 152 -8.41 9.30 -3.52
N GLU A 153 -8.78 8.13 -4.04
CA GLU A 153 -7.88 7.10 -4.60
C GLU A 153 -6.97 6.45 -3.54
N SER A 154 -7.26 5.18 -3.22
CA SER A 154 -6.65 4.51 -2.05
C SER A 154 -5.11 4.47 -2.06
N LEU A 155 -4.48 4.29 -3.23
CA LEU A 155 -3.02 4.24 -3.34
C LEU A 155 -2.40 5.64 -3.18
N ASP A 156 -3.02 6.66 -3.77
CA ASP A 156 -2.61 8.05 -3.63
C ASP A 156 -2.75 8.51 -2.18
N LEU A 157 -3.80 8.07 -1.47
CA LEU A 157 -3.96 8.35 -0.05
C LEU A 157 -2.86 7.71 0.80
N VAL A 158 -2.44 6.47 0.52
CA VAL A 158 -1.33 5.84 1.25
C VAL A 158 -0.03 6.63 1.01
N LYS A 159 0.28 7.00 -0.24
CA LYS A 159 1.46 7.82 -0.57
C LYS A 159 1.38 9.21 0.08
N TYR A 160 0.20 9.83 0.09
CA TYR A 160 -0.05 11.14 0.69
C TYR A 160 0.13 11.09 2.21
N ILE A 161 -0.44 10.09 2.89
CA ILE A 161 -0.29 9.90 4.33
C ILE A 161 1.19 9.69 4.68
N ASP A 162 1.91 8.90 3.89
CA ASP A 162 3.34 8.67 4.13
C ASP A 162 4.19 9.94 4.01
N SER A 163 3.87 10.79 3.03
CA SER A 163 4.67 11.99 2.70
C SER A 163 4.31 13.24 3.51
N ASN A 164 3.11 13.30 4.11
CA ASN A 164 2.57 14.51 4.73
C ASN A 164 2.33 14.40 6.24
N PHE A 165 2.56 13.23 6.83
CA PHE A 165 2.40 13.00 8.26
C PHE A 165 3.63 12.31 8.85
N ASP A 166 3.90 12.59 10.11
CA ASP A 166 4.95 11.93 10.88
C ASP A 166 4.72 10.41 11.01
N GLY A 167 5.75 9.71 11.44
CA GLY A 167 5.72 8.26 11.69
C GLY A 167 6.74 7.51 10.83
N PRO A 168 6.87 6.19 11.01
CA PRO A 168 7.75 5.35 10.20
C PRO A 168 7.46 5.53 8.70
N ALA A 169 8.52 5.57 7.89
CA ALA A 169 8.41 5.64 6.44
C ALA A 169 7.86 4.32 5.88
N LEU A 170 6.98 4.41 4.88
CA LEU A 170 6.40 3.24 4.22
C LEU A 170 7.08 2.90 2.88
N LEU A 171 8.12 3.64 2.51
CA LEU A 171 8.92 3.36 1.33
C LEU A 171 10.42 3.41 1.69
N PRO A 172 11.20 2.34 1.40
CA PRO A 172 12.63 2.34 1.64
C PRO A 172 13.35 3.29 0.68
N ASP A 173 14.52 3.79 1.06
CA ASP A 173 15.26 4.75 0.25
C ASP A 173 15.96 4.18 -0.99
N ASP A 174 16.18 2.87 -1.01
CA ASP A 174 16.82 2.14 -2.08
C ASP A 174 16.10 2.31 -3.43
N SER A 175 16.84 2.71 -4.48
CA SER A 175 16.26 3.01 -5.79
C SER A 175 15.66 1.80 -6.49
N ALA A 176 16.24 0.60 -6.33
CA ALA A 176 15.72 -0.61 -6.95
C ALA A 176 14.41 -1.06 -6.28
N LYS A 177 14.32 -0.91 -4.96
CA LYS A 177 13.07 -1.13 -4.21
C LYS A 177 12.00 -0.10 -4.58
N LYS A 178 12.34 1.17 -4.73
CA LYS A 178 11.42 2.22 -5.20
C LYS A 178 10.86 1.91 -6.60
N GLN A 179 11.73 1.52 -7.54
CA GLN A 179 11.29 1.13 -8.88
C GLN A 179 10.35 -0.08 -8.82
N PHE A 180 10.71 -1.12 -8.08
CA PHE A 180 9.88 -2.32 -7.96
C PHE A 180 8.54 -2.05 -7.26
N ALA A 181 8.53 -1.12 -6.30
CA ALA A 181 7.30 -0.67 -5.66
C ALA A 181 6.34 -0.07 -6.69
N GLU A 182 6.79 0.83 -7.56
CA GLU A 182 5.94 1.41 -8.61
C GLU A 182 5.43 0.35 -9.60
N GLU A 183 6.29 -0.60 -10.01
CA GLU A 183 5.88 -1.72 -10.86
C GLU A 183 4.75 -2.55 -10.22
N LEU A 184 4.87 -2.86 -8.93
CA LEU A 184 3.86 -3.62 -8.19
C LEU A 184 2.57 -2.82 -7.96
N LEU A 185 2.67 -1.54 -7.62
CA LEU A 185 1.49 -0.70 -7.43
C LEU A 185 0.64 -0.62 -8.70
N VAL A 186 1.28 -0.46 -9.87
CA VAL A 186 0.61 -0.49 -11.18
C VAL A 186 -0.07 -1.84 -11.44
N TYR A 187 0.54 -2.94 -10.98
CA TYR A 187 0.00 -4.29 -11.16
C TYR A 187 -1.21 -4.62 -10.28
N THR A 188 -1.49 -3.83 -9.23
CA THR A 188 -2.57 -4.13 -8.26
C THR A 188 -3.95 -4.32 -8.91
N ASP A 189 -4.30 -3.48 -9.90
CA ASP A 189 -5.61 -3.57 -10.56
C ASP A 189 -5.74 -4.82 -11.44
N GLU A 190 -4.67 -5.20 -12.12
CA GLU A 190 -4.63 -6.42 -12.94
C GLU A 190 -4.75 -7.67 -12.06
N PHE A 191 -3.98 -7.72 -10.95
CA PHE A 191 -4.07 -8.79 -9.95
C PHE A 191 -5.50 -8.91 -9.38
N ASN A 192 -6.07 -7.79 -8.92
CA ASN A 192 -7.41 -7.77 -8.35
C ASN A 192 -8.46 -8.23 -9.37
N LYS A 193 -8.36 -7.77 -10.62
CA LYS A 193 -9.26 -8.16 -11.70
C LYS A 193 -9.22 -9.67 -11.95
N ALA A 194 -8.02 -10.24 -12.09
CA ALA A 194 -7.86 -11.68 -12.33
C ALA A 194 -8.55 -12.51 -11.23
N LEU A 195 -8.29 -12.20 -9.96
CA LEU A 195 -8.81 -12.97 -8.84
C LEU A 195 -10.33 -12.78 -8.65
N TYR A 196 -10.84 -11.54 -8.78
CA TYR A 196 -12.29 -11.32 -8.71
C TYR A 196 -13.04 -12.00 -9.87
N SER A 197 -12.50 -11.94 -11.09
CA SER A 197 -13.11 -12.62 -12.24
C SER A 197 -13.22 -14.13 -11.99
N SER A 198 -12.18 -14.77 -11.44
CA SER A 198 -12.22 -16.19 -11.10
C SER A 198 -13.17 -16.52 -9.93
N ILE A 199 -13.39 -15.62 -8.98
CA ILE A 199 -14.40 -15.84 -7.93
C ILE A 199 -15.82 -15.86 -8.52
N THR A 200 -16.10 -14.97 -9.48
CA THR A 200 -17.43 -14.85 -10.09
C THR A 200 -17.70 -15.84 -11.22
N SER A 201 -16.67 -16.51 -11.75
CA SER A 201 -16.83 -17.50 -12.82
C SER A 201 -17.47 -18.79 -12.29
N LYS A 202 -18.13 -19.54 -13.18
CA LYS A 202 -18.51 -20.94 -12.90
C LYS A 202 -17.35 -21.84 -13.28
N GLY A 203 -17.06 -22.86 -12.47
CA GLY A 203 -15.98 -23.81 -12.69
C GLY A 203 -14.70 -23.53 -11.90
N ASP A 204 -13.64 -24.24 -12.28
CA ASP A 204 -12.33 -24.23 -11.62
C ASP A 204 -11.63 -22.87 -11.68
N VAL A 205 -10.53 -22.75 -10.93
CA VAL A 205 -9.71 -21.55 -10.90
C VAL A 205 -9.03 -21.35 -12.26
N ALA A 206 -9.19 -20.16 -12.83
CA ALA A 206 -8.67 -19.82 -14.15
C ALA A 206 -7.13 -19.79 -14.19
N GLU A 207 -6.52 -20.14 -15.32
CA GLU A 207 -5.07 -20.11 -15.50
C GLU A 207 -4.49 -18.70 -15.24
N GLU A 208 -5.21 -17.65 -15.61
CA GLU A 208 -4.81 -16.27 -15.35
C GLU A 208 -4.75 -15.94 -13.86
N THR A 209 -5.59 -16.59 -13.04
CA THR A 209 -5.56 -16.44 -11.58
C THR A 209 -4.36 -17.15 -10.98
N VAL A 210 -4.05 -18.35 -11.46
CA VAL A 210 -2.85 -19.08 -11.07
C VAL A 210 -1.61 -18.26 -11.43
N ALA A 211 -1.52 -17.77 -12.65
CA ALA A 211 -0.42 -16.91 -13.10
C ALA A 211 -0.28 -15.61 -12.28
N ALA A 212 -1.40 -14.99 -11.90
CA ALA A 212 -1.39 -13.80 -11.06
C ALA A 212 -0.88 -14.09 -9.65
N LEU A 213 -1.30 -15.21 -9.04
CA LEU A 213 -0.78 -15.66 -7.74
C LEU A 213 0.70 -16.01 -7.82
N ASP A 214 1.15 -16.70 -8.88
CA ASP A 214 2.55 -17.08 -9.07
C ASP A 214 3.45 -15.85 -9.29
N LYS A 215 2.93 -14.81 -9.93
CA LYS A 215 3.63 -13.52 -10.05
C LYS A 215 3.80 -12.83 -8.68
N ILE A 216 2.78 -12.89 -7.82
CA ILE A 216 2.88 -12.36 -6.44
C ILE A 216 3.85 -13.19 -5.60
N GLU A 217 3.80 -14.52 -5.72
CA GLU A 217 4.75 -15.44 -5.08
C GLU A 217 6.20 -15.12 -5.46
N ALA A 218 6.47 -14.93 -6.75
CA ALA A 218 7.79 -14.53 -7.24
C ALA A 218 8.20 -13.12 -6.77
N ALA A 219 7.24 -12.19 -6.71
CA ALA A 219 7.52 -10.83 -6.24
C ALA A 219 7.90 -10.77 -4.76
N LEU A 220 7.24 -11.54 -3.91
CA LEU A 220 7.58 -11.68 -2.49
C LEU A 220 8.95 -12.34 -2.27
N GLY A 221 9.40 -13.19 -3.21
CA GLY A 221 10.72 -13.81 -3.18
C GLY A 221 11.87 -12.94 -3.71
N LYS A 222 11.61 -11.72 -4.21
CA LYS A 222 12.62 -10.90 -4.91
C LYS A 222 13.73 -10.38 -4.00
N PHE A 223 13.39 -9.99 -2.77
CA PHE A 223 14.34 -9.43 -1.80
C PHE A 223 14.48 -10.37 -0.60
N SER A 224 15.71 -10.71 -0.24
CA SER A 224 16.00 -11.69 0.82
C SER A 224 16.12 -11.07 2.22
N ASP A 225 16.02 -9.75 2.34
CA ASP A 225 16.19 -9.01 3.59
C ASP A 225 14.89 -8.84 4.40
N GLY A 226 13.87 -9.64 4.10
CA GLY A 226 12.69 -9.84 4.93
C GLY A 226 11.52 -10.47 4.17
N PRO A 227 10.35 -10.65 4.82
CA PRO A 227 9.23 -11.42 4.27
C PRO A 227 8.24 -10.60 3.42
N PHE A 228 8.51 -9.31 3.22
CA PHE A 228 7.62 -8.36 2.56
C PHE A 228 8.05 -8.06 1.13
N PHE A 229 7.19 -7.44 0.32
CA PHE A 229 7.47 -7.20 -1.11
C PHE A 229 8.77 -6.43 -1.38
N LEU A 230 9.19 -5.57 -0.45
CA LEU A 230 10.43 -4.80 -0.50
C LEU A 230 11.42 -5.23 0.59
N GLY A 231 11.31 -6.48 1.07
CA GLY A 231 12.03 -7.01 2.22
C GLY A 231 11.42 -6.57 3.55
N GLN A 232 11.37 -5.27 3.81
CA GLN A 232 10.74 -4.66 4.98
C GLN A 232 9.29 -4.21 4.66
N PHE A 233 8.45 -4.09 5.68
CA PHE A 233 7.04 -3.69 5.50
C PHE A 233 6.94 -2.30 4.87
N SER A 234 6.06 -2.17 3.89
CA SER A 234 5.99 -1.01 3.02
C SER A 234 4.56 -0.72 2.54
N LEU A 235 4.39 0.38 1.81
CA LEU A 235 3.14 0.73 1.15
C LEU A 235 2.68 -0.33 0.13
N VAL A 236 3.58 -1.16 -0.38
CA VAL A 236 3.24 -2.23 -1.33
C VAL A 236 2.48 -3.32 -0.58
N ASP A 237 2.97 -3.71 0.61
CA ASP A 237 2.30 -4.68 1.47
C ASP A 237 0.92 -4.16 1.88
N ILE A 238 0.80 -2.88 2.24
CA ILE A 238 -0.48 -2.20 2.51
C ILE A 238 -1.42 -2.25 1.30
N ALA A 239 -0.89 -2.11 0.08
CA ALA A 239 -1.70 -2.13 -1.14
C ALA A 239 -2.30 -3.52 -1.41
N TYR A 240 -1.58 -4.60 -1.10
CA TYR A 240 -2.00 -5.96 -1.40
C TYR A 240 -2.72 -6.67 -0.25
N VAL A 241 -2.34 -6.42 1.01
CA VAL A 241 -2.83 -7.22 2.14
C VAL A 241 -4.37 -7.23 2.30
N PRO A 242 -5.13 -6.13 2.09
CA PRO A 242 -6.59 -6.18 2.18
C PRO A 242 -7.23 -7.10 1.14
N PHE A 243 -6.59 -7.23 -0.03
CA PHE A 243 -7.07 -8.05 -1.12
C PHE A 243 -6.68 -9.51 -0.92
N ILE A 244 -5.43 -9.79 -0.55
CA ILE A 244 -4.96 -11.15 -0.24
C ILE A 244 -5.77 -11.74 0.93
N GLU A 245 -6.04 -10.96 1.99
CA GLU A 245 -6.93 -11.36 3.11
C GLU A 245 -8.28 -11.88 2.60
N ARG A 246 -8.93 -11.07 1.75
CA ARG A 246 -10.26 -11.39 1.20
C ARG A 246 -10.19 -12.56 0.23
N PHE A 247 -9.19 -12.61 -0.64
CA PHE A 247 -9.05 -13.68 -1.60
C PHE A 247 -8.76 -15.02 -0.92
N GLN A 248 -7.98 -15.06 0.16
CA GLN A 248 -7.80 -16.27 0.95
C GLN A 248 -9.16 -16.83 1.43
N ILE A 249 -9.99 -15.95 1.99
CA ILE A 249 -11.34 -16.30 2.49
C ILE A 249 -12.24 -16.75 1.33
N PHE A 250 -12.29 -16.00 0.23
CA PHE A 250 -13.22 -16.23 -0.87
C PHE A 250 -12.85 -17.47 -1.68
N PHE A 251 -11.59 -17.69 -2.00
CA PHE A 251 -11.17 -18.87 -2.75
C PHE A 251 -11.38 -20.15 -1.93
N SER A 252 -11.12 -20.12 -0.62
CA SER A 252 -11.42 -21.25 0.25
C SER A 252 -12.94 -21.49 0.35
N GLY A 253 -13.73 -20.46 0.66
CA GLY A 253 -15.17 -20.58 0.90
C GLY A 253 -16.07 -20.71 -0.33
N ILE A 254 -15.61 -20.33 -1.53
CA ILE A 254 -16.41 -20.35 -2.77
C ILE A 254 -15.85 -21.35 -3.78
N LYS A 255 -14.52 -21.48 -3.86
CA LYS A 255 -13.85 -22.30 -4.88
C LYS A 255 -13.21 -23.56 -4.32
N ASN A 256 -13.24 -23.76 -3.00
CA ASN A 256 -12.50 -24.81 -2.31
C ASN A 256 -11.02 -24.86 -2.76
N TYR A 257 -10.42 -23.68 -2.95
CA TYR A 257 -9.07 -23.51 -3.45
C TYR A 257 -8.22 -22.78 -2.42
N ASP A 258 -7.06 -23.35 -2.11
CA ASP A 258 -6.07 -22.75 -1.23
C ASP A 258 -5.03 -21.97 -2.05
N ILE A 259 -5.06 -20.64 -1.94
CA ILE A 259 -4.11 -19.76 -2.65
C ILE A 259 -2.68 -19.89 -2.14
N THR A 260 -2.47 -20.47 -0.96
CA THR A 260 -1.14 -20.65 -0.33
C THR A 260 -0.48 -21.96 -0.73
N LYS A 261 -1.25 -22.92 -1.26
CA LYS A 261 -0.72 -24.20 -1.73
C LYS A 261 0.34 -23.96 -2.81
N ASP A 262 1.51 -24.56 -2.60
CA ASP A 262 2.70 -24.44 -3.46
C ASP A 262 3.25 -23.00 -3.58
N ARG A 263 2.85 -22.09 -2.67
CA ARG A 263 3.24 -20.67 -2.63
C ARG A 263 3.74 -20.26 -1.24
N PRO A 264 4.95 -20.72 -0.84
CA PRO A 264 5.47 -20.51 0.51
C PRO A 264 5.73 -19.03 0.85
N ASN A 265 6.04 -18.17 -0.12
CA ASN A 265 6.24 -16.74 0.17
C ASN A 265 4.91 -16.05 0.46
N ILE A 266 3.83 -16.37 -0.25
CA ILE A 266 2.48 -15.89 0.09
C ILE A 266 2.06 -16.37 1.47
N GLN A 267 2.29 -17.65 1.79
CA GLN A 267 2.00 -18.19 3.12
C GLN A 267 2.76 -17.39 4.20
N LYS A 268 4.07 -17.23 4.03
CA LYS A 268 4.92 -16.47 4.96
C LYS A 268 4.49 -15.00 5.06
N PHE A 269 4.15 -14.36 3.95
CA PHE A 269 3.63 -13.00 3.94
C PHE A 269 2.37 -12.87 4.80
N ILE A 270 1.40 -13.79 4.64
CA ILE A 270 0.17 -13.83 5.43
C ILE A 270 0.49 -14.02 6.93
N GLU A 271 1.41 -14.92 7.27
CA GLU A 271 1.82 -15.14 8.66
C GLU A 271 2.45 -13.88 9.28
N GLU A 272 3.33 -13.19 8.56
CA GLU A 272 4.06 -12.03 9.06
C GLU A 272 3.20 -10.76 9.13
N VAL A 273 2.33 -10.49 8.15
CA VAL A 273 1.40 -9.35 8.24
C VAL A 273 0.42 -9.51 9.39
N ASN A 274 -0.02 -10.74 9.72
CA ASN A 274 -0.91 -10.97 10.87
C ASN A 274 -0.24 -10.75 12.24
N LYS A 275 1.07 -10.46 12.28
CA LYS A 275 1.77 -10.00 13.50
C LYS A 275 1.80 -8.47 13.62
N ILE A 276 1.33 -7.75 12.60
CA ILE A 276 1.32 -6.28 12.56
C ILE A 276 0.00 -5.76 13.10
N ASP A 277 0.03 -5.23 14.32
CA ASP A 277 -1.13 -4.63 15.00
C ASP A 277 -1.88 -3.60 14.16
N ALA A 278 -1.14 -2.75 13.45
CA ALA A 278 -1.72 -1.73 12.58
C ALA A 278 -2.65 -2.31 11.51
N TYR A 279 -2.36 -3.52 11.03
CA TYR A 279 -3.20 -4.27 10.10
C TYR A 279 -4.28 -5.07 10.82
N THR A 280 -3.93 -5.84 11.86
CA THR A 280 -4.89 -6.74 12.53
C THR A 280 -6.06 -5.99 13.18
N GLN A 281 -5.84 -4.75 13.63
CA GLN A 281 -6.92 -3.89 14.15
C GLN A 281 -7.96 -3.50 13.09
N THR A 282 -7.61 -3.56 11.79
CA THR A 282 -8.51 -3.22 10.67
C THR A 282 -9.33 -4.41 10.17
N LYS A 283 -9.01 -5.62 10.62
CA LYS A 283 -9.68 -6.84 10.17
C LYS A 283 -11.10 -6.94 10.68
N LEU A 284 -11.95 -7.52 9.84
CA LEU A 284 -13.30 -7.91 10.20
C LEU A 284 -13.39 -9.42 10.39
N ASP A 285 -14.55 -9.85 10.90
CA ASP A 285 -14.87 -11.26 10.98
C ASP A 285 -14.86 -11.91 9.56
N PRO A 286 -14.13 -13.02 9.35
CA PRO A 286 -14.04 -13.66 8.04
C PRO A 286 -15.39 -14.15 7.50
N GLN A 287 -16.29 -14.65 8.38
CA GLN A 287 -17.60 -15.12 7.96
C GLN A 287 -18.45 -13.95 7.47
N PHE A 288 -18.43 -12.82 8.18
CA PHE A 288 -19.07 -11.59 7.74
C PHE A 288 -18.58 -11.16 6.35
N LEU A 289 -17.26 -11.16 6.10
CA LEU A 289 -16.70 -10.79 4.81
C LEU A 289 -17.15 -11.73 3.67
N LEU A 290 -17.19 -13.04 3.95
CA LEU A 290 -17.64 -14.05 3.00
C LEU A 290 -19.12 -13.86 2.65
N GLU A 291 -20.00 -13.81 3.64
CA GLU A 291 -21.45 -13.66 3.44
C GLU A 291 -21.81 -12.33 2.76
N HIS A 292 -21.20 -11.24 3.22
CA HIS A 292 -21.40 -9.93 2.60
C HIS A 292 -20.97 -9.94 1.12
N THR A 293 -19.85 -10.60 0.80
CA THR A 293 -19.36 -10.67 -0.57
C THR A 293 -20.19 -11.60 -1.44
N LYS A 294 -20.62 -12.76 -0.93
CA LYS A 294 -21.56 -13.66 -1.61
C LYS A 294 -22.84 -12.93 -2.00
N LYS A 295 -23.45 -12.22 -1.04
CA LYS A 295 -24.64 -11.38 -1.28
C LYS A 295 -24.39 -10.31 -2.35
N ARG A 296 -23.25 -9.61 -2.29
CA ARG A 296 -22.89 -8.55 -3.25
C ARG A 296 -22.65 -9.09 -4.66
N LEU A 297 -22.07 -10.29 -4.78
CA LEU A 297 -21.73 -10.91 -6.06
C LEU A 297 -22.85 -11.82 -6.61
N GLY A 298 -23.93 -12.04 -5.85
CA GLY A 298 -25.02 -12.93 -6.25
C GLY A 298 -24.59 -14.40 -6.29
N ILE A 299 -23.70 -14.80 -5.38
CA ILE A 299 -23.23 -16.18 -5.22
C ILE A 299 -24.04 -16.81 -4.08
N GLU A 300 -24.76 -17.88 -4.39
CA GLU A 300 -25.49 -18.71 -3.41
C GLU A 300 -24.52 -19.62 -2.63
#